data_AF-A0A1H6FHQ6-F1
#
_entry.id   AF-A0A1H6FHQ6-F1
#
_cell.length_a   1.000
_cell.length_b   1.000
_cell.length_c   1.000
_cell.angle_alpha   90.00
_cell.angle_beta   90.00
_cell.angle_gamma   90.00
#
_symmetry.space_group_name_H-M   'P 1'
#
loop_
_entity.id
_entity.type
_entity.pdbx_description
1 polymer ?
#
loop_
_entity_poly.entity_id
_entity_poly.type
_entity_poly.pdbx_seq_one_letter_code
_entity_poly.pdbx_strand_id
1 'polypeptide(L)'
;MHPIAQADANGALLWVKTYPTGPERIRSVRARLVQQTESDYAEVYNSETTLFTPNQAELVYNAELQRYEVQHQNFPETGTWRVTYQAQDMDGVWSDMQVGEVQVSDVVAPPPPPGVRIQAGMNQSVYQIGDKLQFNLHTENGGSAAYDLYAALIFPDGNFYTFGYPLSMSFPNTITPYQSQLDLSTPQDHLILDAVLPKGLATGTYQGCGILTPADADPWDMAGWLSFHCQEFNLQ
;
A
#
# COMPACT_ATOMS: atom_id res chain seq x y z
N MET A 1 -13.73 23.29 -11.71
CA MET A 1 -13.48 21.84 -11.93
C MET A 1 -14.58 21.08 -11.24
N HIS A 2 -15.20 20.09 -11.91
CA HIS A 2 -16.15 19.19 -11.27
C HIS A 2 -15.55 17.79 -11.30
N PRO A 3 -14.86 17.38 -10.22
CA PRO A 3 -14.31 16.03 -10.14
C PRO A 3 -15.45 15.02 -9.99
N ILE A 4 -15.35 13.89 -10.68
CA ILE A 4 -16.26 12.77 -10.48
C ILE A 4 -15.40 11.50 -10.46
N ALA A 5 -15.58 10.71 -9.43
CA ALA A 5 -15.07 9.34 -9.36
C ALA A 5 -16.28 8.40 -9.41
N GLN A 6 -16.20 7.39 -10.25
CA GLN A 6 -17.24 6.37 -10.37
C GLN A 6 -16.59 4.99 -10.22
N ALA A 7 -17.08 4.19 -9.27
CA ALA A 7 -16.68 2.80 -9.12
C ALA A 7 -17.51 1.86 -10.01
N ASP A 8 -16.87 0.78 -10.44
CA ASP A 8 -17.49 -0.42 -10.99
C ASP A 8 -16.81 -1.69 -10.41
N ALA A 9 -17.23 -2.86 -10.88
CA ALA A 9 -16.70 -4.14 -10.39
C ALA A 9 -15.21 -4.37 -10.67
N ASN A 10 -14.59 -3.58 -11.55
CA ASN A 10 -13.20 -3.72 -12.00
C ASN A 10 -12.31 -2.55 -11.56
N GLY A 11 -12.81 -1.65 -10.69
CA GLY A 11 -12.06 -0.50 -10.18
C GLY A 11 -12.88 0.77 -10.19
N ALA A 12 -12.24 1.92 -10.43
CA ALA A 12 -12.90 3.20 -10.51
C ALA A 12 -12.38 4.05 -11.67
N LEU A 13 -13.30 4.59 -12.44
CA LEU A 13 -13.02 5.66 -13.39
C LEU A 13 -12.93 6.98 -12.62
N LEU A 14 -11.72 7.52 -12.54
CA LEU A 14 -11.45 8.83 -11.97
C LEU A 14 -11.40 9.84 -13.10
N TRP A 15 -12.17 10.92 -13.02
CA TRP A 15 -12.11 11.95 -14.03
C TRP A 15 -12.43 13.36 -13.53
N VAL A 16 -11.90 14.35 -14.24
CA VAL A 16 -12.14 15.76 -13.95
C VAL A 16 -12.20 16.58 -15.23
N LYS A 17 -13.09 17.57 -15.25
CA LYS A 17 -13.12 18.64 -16.26
C LYS A 17 -12.40 19.86 -15.74
N THR A 18 -11.38 20.31 -16.45
CA THR A 18 -10.62 21.54 -16.15
C THR A 18 -11.23 22.74 -16.86
N TYR A 19 -10.82 23.94 -16.44
CA TYR A 19 -11.04 25.16 -17.23
C TYR A 19 -9.82 26.08 -17.01
N PRO A 20 -9.06 26.42 -18.07
CA PRO A 20 -9.21 25.98 -19.45
C PRO A 20 -9.02 24.46 -19.64
N THR A 21 -9.51 23.92 -20.75
CA THR A 21 -9.44 22.48 -21.10
C THR A 21 -8.40 22.22 -22.18
N GLY A 22 -7.72 21.08 -22.07
CA GLY A 22 -6.91 20.51 -23.13
C GLY A 22 -5.40 20.59 -22.89
N PRO A 23 -4.63 19.71 -23.56
CA PRO A 23 -3.19 19.54 -23.33
C PRO A 23 -2.37 20.76 -23.75
N GLU A 24 -2.94 21.65 -24.58
CA GLU A 24 -2.33 22.91 -24.99
C GLU A 24 -2.23 23.93 -23.84
N ARG A 25 -3.02 23.74 -22.78
CA ARG A 25 -3.21 24.69 -21.67
C ARG A 25 -2.93 24.08 -20.31
N ILE A 26 -3.09 22.77 -20.19
CA ILE A 26 -2.92 22.00 -18.97
C ILE A 26 -1.82 20.98 -19.22
N ARG A 27 -0.74 21.12 -18.45
CA ARG A 27 0.47 20.30 -18.54
C ARG A 27 0.25 18.91 -17.96
N SER A 28 -0.37 18.83 -16.80
CA SER A 28 -0.59 17.57 -16.08
C SER A 28 -1.83 17.65 -15.21
N VAL A 29 -2.45 16.50 -14.94
CA VAL A 29 -3.57 16.37 -14.01
C VAL A 29 -3.33 15.14 -13.16
N ARG A 30 -3.47 15.29 -11.84
CA ARG A 30 -3.28 14.18 -10.90
C ARG A 30 -4.49 13.99 -9.99
N ALA A 31 -4.72 12.74 -9.61
CA ALA A 31 -5.62 12.35 -8.54
C ALA A 31 -4.83 11.69 -7.41
N ARG A 32 -5.15 12.00 -6.16
CA ARG A 32 -4.61 11.31 -4.97
C ARG A 32 -5.75 10.71 -4.16
N LEU A 33 -5.63 9.43 -3.82
CA LEU A 33 -6.63 8.66 -3.11
C LEU A 33 -6.23 8.45 -1.64
N VAL A 34 -7.16 8.65 -0.72
CA VAL A 34 -6.97 8.45 0.73
C VAL A 34 -8.20 7.76 1.30
N GLN A 35 -8.01 6.72 2.10
CA GLN A 35 -9.12 6.00 2.75
C GLN A 35 -9.65 6.81 3.93
N GLN A 36 -10.98 6.91 4.09
CA GLN A 36 -11.58 7.75 5.12
C GLN A 36 -11.35 7.25 6.57
N THR A 37 -10.83 6.04 6.77
CA THR A 37 -10.53 5.45 8.10
C THR A 37 -9.17 5.85 8.65
N GLU A 38 -8.27 6.38 7.80
CA GLU A 38 -7.00 6.96 8.22
C GLU A 38 -7.29 8.29 8.92
N SER A 39 -7.36 8.26 10.26
CA SER A 39 -7.50 9.39 11.19
C SER A 39 -7.57 10.77 10.52
N ASP A 40 -8.82 11.17 10.24
CA ASP A 40 -9.29 12.51 9.92
C ASP A 40 -8.22 13.63 10.08
N TYR A 41 -7.79 14.21 8.95
CA TYR A 41 -7.01 15.45 8.84
C TYR A 41 -5.52 15.42 9.24
N ALA A 42 -4.74 14.41 8.83
CA ALA A 42 -3.33 14.70 8.59
C ALA A 42 -3.25 15.77 7.50
N GLU A 43 -2.99 17.01 7.91
CA GLU A 43 -2.93 18.19 7.04
C GLU A 43 -2.20 17.83 5.75
N VAL A 44 -2.86 18.07 4.62
CA VAL A 44 -2.23 18.04 3.30
C VAL A 44 -1.27 19.23 3.25
N TYR A 45 -0.15 19.09 3.96
CA TYR A 45 0.91 20.07 3.97
C TYR A 45 1.60 19.97 2.63
N ASN A 46 1.42 21.02 1.84
CA ASN A 46 2.12 21.25 0.58
C ASN A 46 3.64 21.22 0.86
N SER A 47 4.25 20.06 0.69
CA SER A 47 5.66 19.98 0.38
C SER A 47 5.77 19.40 -1.03
N GLU A 48 6.15 20.27 -1.94
CA GLU A 48 6.79 19.86 -3.18
C GLU A 48 7.98 18.96 -2.80
N THR A 49 8.18 17.87 -3.56
CA THR A 49 9.24 16.86 -3.38
C THR A 49 9.13 15.90 -2.19
N THR A 50 8.17 14.98 -2.24
CA THR A 50 8.43 13.57 -1.90
C THR A 50 7.90 12.66 -3.01
N LEU A 51 8.77 11.83 -3.58
CA LEU A 51 8.50 10.87 -4.65
C LEU A 51 7.64 9.66 -4.20
N PHE A 52 6.93 9.76 -3.08
CA PHE A 52 6.35 8.62 -2.38
C PHE A 52 5.03 9.00 -1.72
N THR A 53 3.96 8.97 -2.51
CA THR A 53 2.61 8.76 -2.00
C THR A 53 2.02 7.59 -2.78
N PRO A 54 1.85 6.40 -2.17
CA PRO A 54 1.50 5.16 -2.87
C PRO A 54 0.11 5.15 -3.55
N ASN A 55 -0.66 6.24 -3.46
CA ASN A 55 -2.02 6.35 -3.99
C ASN A 55 -2.20 7.58 -4.91
N GLN A 56 -1.26 7.87 -5.80
CA GLN A 56 -1.40 8.95 -6.80
C GLN A 56 -1.53 8.37 -8.22
N ALA A 57 -2.50 8.85 -8.99
CA ALA A 57 -2.70 8.51 -10.39
C ALA A 57 -2.60 9.76 -11.27
N GLU A 58 -1.89 9.66 -12.39
CA GLU A 58 -1.87 10.69 -13.44
C GLU A 58 -3.01 10.46 -14.43
N LEU A 59 -3.71 11.52 -14.82
CA LEU A 59 -4.89 11.44 -15.69
C LEU A 59 -4.53 11.84 -17.11
N VAL A 60 -5.09 11.13 -18.08
CA VAL A 60 -4.86 11.36 -19.51
C VAL A 60 -6.03 12.14 -20.10
N TYR A 61 -5.73 13.05 -21.02
CA TYR A 61 -6.76 13.85 -21.69
C TYR A 61 -7.55 13.02 -22.71
N ASN A 62 -8.86 12.91 -22.51
CA ASN A 62 -9.80 12.38 -23.49
C ASN A 62 -10.43 13.54 -24.28
N ALA A 63 -10.05 13.66 -25.56
CA ALA A 63 -10.51 14.72 -26.44
C ALA A 63 -11.99 14.62 -26.84
N GLU A 64 -12.57 13.43 -26.87
CA GLU A 64 -13.98 13.24 -27.21
C GLU A 64 -14.90 13.71 -26.08
N LEU A 65 -14.52 13.39 -24.85
CA LEU A 65 -15.28 13.72 -23.64
C LEU A 65 -14.87 15.05 -23.00
N GLN A 66 -13.81 15.68 -23.52
CA GLN A 66 -13.24 16.95 -23.07
C GLN A 66 -12.96 16.93 -21.55
N ARG A 67 -12.31 15.86 -21.08
CA ARG A 67 -11.99 15.63 -19.67
C ARG A 67 -10.69 14.86 -19.53
N TYR A 68 -10.06 14.98 -18.37
CA TYR A 68 -8.95 14.14 -17.96
C TYR A 68 -9.50 12.93 -17.22
N GLU A 69 -9.04 11.72 -17.55
CA GLU A 69 -9.51 10.49 -16.94
C GLU A 69 -8.43 9.43 -16.80
N VAL A 70 -8.62 8.50 -15.85
CA VAL A 70 -7.83 7.29 -15.68
C VAL A 70 -8.70 6.19 -15.10
N GLN A 71 -8.52 4.96 -15.57
CA GLN A 71 -9.07 3.78 -14.90
C GLN A 71 -8.12 3.39 -13.78
N HIS A 72 -8.52 3.62 -12.54
CA HIS A 72 -7.79 3.15 -11.37
C HIS A 72 -8.30 1.75 -10.99
N GLN A 73 -7.38 0.81 -10.80
CA GLN A 73 -7.67 -0.57 -10.40
C GLN A 73 -6.99 -0.86 -9.06
N ASN A 74 -7.38 -1.96 -8.40
CA ASN A 74 -6.71 -2.49 -7.21
C ASN A 74 -6.72 -1.54 -6.00
N PHE A 75 -7.92 -1.11 -5.57
CA PHE A 75 -8.07 -0.51 -4.25
C PHE A 75 -7.60 -1.51 -3.18
N PRO A 76 -6.78 -1.11 -2.20
CA PRO A 76 -6.25 -2.04 -1.21
C PRO A 76 -7.33 -2.53 -0.23
N GLU A 77 -8.37 -1.72 0.01
CA GLU A 77 -9.46 -2.04 0.94
C GLU A 77 -10.82 -1.58 0.42
N THR A 78 -11.88 -2.25 0.88
CA THR A 78 -13.26 -1.81 0.65
C THR A 78 -13.56 -0.58 1.50
N GLY A 79 -14.57 0.19 1.09
CA GLY A 79 -15.04 1.36 1.81
C GLY A 79 -14.97 2.65 0.99
N THR A 80 -15.09 3.77 1.69
CA THR A 80 -15.13 5.09 1.08
C THR A 80 -13.73 5.67 0.95
N TRP A 81 -13.37 6.02 -0.28
CA TRP A 81 -12.11 6.64 -0.63
C TRP A 81 -12.36 8.08 -1.04
N ARG A 82 -11.61 9.00 -0.44
CA ARG A 82 -11.57 10.41 -0.85
C ARG A 82 -10.53 10.57 -1.95
N VAL A 83 -10.95 11.16 -3.06
CA VAL A 83 -10.08 11.42 -4.22
C VAL A 83 -9.89 12.93 -4.36
N THR A 84 -8.64 13.37 -4.39
CA THR A 84 -8.29 14.78 -4.52
C THR A 84 -7.64 15.04 -5.87
N TYR A 85 -8.11 16.06 -6.60
CA TYR A 85 -7.68 16.38 -7.96
C TYR A 85 -6.99 17.74 -8.01
N GLN A 86 -5.90 17.80 -8.77
CA GLN A 86 -5.22 19.05 -9.13
C GLN A 86 -4.79 19.02 -10.59
N ALA A 87 -4.84 20.18 -11.23
CA ALA A 87 -4.34 20.39 -12.58
C ALA A 87 -3.18 21.38 -12.54
N GLN A 88 -2.14 21.11 -13.31
CA GLN A 88 -1.02 22.01 -13.50
C GLN A 88 -1.15 22.70 -14.85
N ASP A 89 -1.04 24.02 -14.87
CA ASP A 89 -0.97 24.76 -16.14
C ASP A 89 0.40 24.63 -16.81
N MET A 90 0.54 25.23 -18.00
CA MET A 90 1.79 25.23 -18.76
C MET A 90 2.94 25.99 -18.08
N ASP A 91 2.62 26.92 -17.18
CA ASP A 91 3.59 27.68 -16.39
C ASP A 91 4.05 26.91 -15.14
N GLY A 92 3.45 25.75 -14.88
CA GLY A 92 3.79 24.86 -13.76
C GLY A 92 3.00 25.15 -12.49
N VAL A 93 2.02 26.04 -12.52
CA VAL A 93 1.20 26.40 -11.35
C VAL A 93 0.09 25.37 -11.17
N TRP A 94 -0.02 24.84 -9.96
CA TRP A 94 -1.10 23.92 -9.59
C TRP A 94 -2.37 24.67 -9.22
N SER A 95 -3.51 24.15 -9.64
CA SER A 95 -4.81 24.64 -9.22
C SER A 95 -5.11 24.30 -7.75
N ASP A 96 -6.13 24.97 -7.22
CA ASP A 96 -6.77 24.54 -5.98
C ASP A 96 -7.21 23.08 -6.06
N MET A 97 -7.14 22.41 -4.92
CA MET A 97 -7.56 21.03 -4.77
C MET A 97 -9.08 20.91 -4.86
N GLN A 98 -9.55 19.91 -5.60
CA GLN A 98 -10.96 19.54 -5.67
C GLN A 98 -11.16 18.12 -5.18
N VAL A 99 -12.33 17.81 -4.62
CA VAL A 99 -12.58 16.54 -3.93
C VAL A 99 -13.72 15.80 -4.62
N GLY A 100 -13.50 14.51 -4.87
CA GLY A 100 -14.53 13.52 -5.16
C GLY A 100 -14.46 12.36 -4.16
N GLU A 101 -15.44 11.48 -4.20
CA GLU A 101 -15.48 10.26 -3.39
C GLU A 101 -15.78 9.06 -4.27
N VAL A 102 -15.22 7.91 -3.90
CA VAL A 102 -15.52 6.64 -4.53
C VAL A 102 -15.83 5.59 -3.48
N GLN A 103 -16.92 4.85 -3.70
CA GLN A 103 -17.33 3.74 -2.85
C GLN A 103 -16.84 2.44 -3.47
N VAL A 104 -15.97 1.73 -2.76
CA VAL A 104 -15.44 0.44 -3.18
C VAL A 104 -16.18 -0.63 -2.40
N SER A 105 -17.14 -1.29 -3.05
CA SER A 105 -17.96 -2.31 -2.40
C SER A 105 -17.28 -3.69 -2.33
N ASP A 106 -16.38 -3.98 -3.27
CA ASP A 106 -15.58 -5.20 -3.31
C ASP A 106 -14.16 -4.87 -3.76
N VAL A 107 -13.16 -5.42 -3.07
CA VAL A 107 -11.78 -5.45 -3.55
C VAL A 107 -11.59 -6.79 -4.22
N VAL A 108 -11.39 -6.79 -5.53
CA VAL A 108 -10.89 -7.97 -6.24
C VAL A 108 -9.41 -8.08 -5.89
N ALA A 109 -9.11 -8.64 -4.72
CA ALA A 109 -7.80 -9.20 -4.50
C ALA A 109 -7.61 -10.29 -5.56
N PRO A 110 -6.50 -10.32 -6.31
CA PRO A 110 -6.20 -11.45 -7.18
C PRO A 110 -6.34 -12.71 -6.32
N PRO A 111 -7.10 -13.74 -6.76
CA PRO A 111 -7.11 -15.00 -6.05
C PRO A 111 -5.64 -15.48 -5.98
N PRO A 112 -5.12 -15.83 -4.79
CA PRO A 112 -3.76 -16.34 -4.68
C PRO A 112 -3.62 -17.52 -5.66
N PRO A 113 -2.49 -17.64 -6.38
CA PRO A 113 -2.25 -18.80 -7.22
C PRO A 113 -2.50 -20.05 -6.37
N PRO A 114 -3.20 -21.08 -6.89
CA PRO A 114 -3.45 -22.28 -6.12
C PRO A 114 -2.11 -22.92 -5.72
N GLY A 115 -1.74 -22.80 -4.43
CA GLY A 115 -0.58 -23.46 -3.83
C GLY A 115 0.27 -22.60 -2.89
N VAL A 116 0.50 -21.32 -3.21
CA VAL A 116 1.42 -20.47 -2.42
C VAL A 116 0.64 -19.74 -1.33
N ARG A 117 0.95 -20.01 -0.06
CA ARG A 117 0.36 -19.30 1.09
C ARG A 117 1.44 -18.83 2.04
N ILE A 118 1.23 -17.64 2.61
CA ILE A 118 1.99 -17.13 3.75
C ILE A 118 1.05 -16.86 4.92
N GLN A 119 1.53 -17.13 6.14
CA GLN A 119 0.82 -16.84 7.37
C GLN A 119 1.76 -16.13 8.34
N ALA A 120 1.32 -14.98 8.85
CA ALA A 120 2.03 -14.25 9.89
C ALA A 120 1.58 -14.74 11.27
N GLY A 121 2.53 -14.99 12.16
CA GLY A 121 2.28 -15.47 13.50
C GLY A 121 2.99 -14.63 14.56
N MET A 122 2.24 -14.25 15.59
CA MET A 122 2.75 -13.61 16.80
C MET A 122 2.63 -14.58 17.97
N ASN A 123 3.58 -14.56 18.92
CA ASN A 123 3.46 -15.37 20.13
C ASN A 123 2.39 -14.87 21.11
N GLN A 124 1.97 -13.60 21.01
CA GLN A 124 0.89 -13.00 21.79
C GLN A 124 0.08 -12.03 20.92
N SER A 125 -1.15 -11.75 21.31
CA SER A 125 -2.00 -10.72 20.67
C SER A 125 -1.99 -9.38 21.42
N VAL A 126 -1.51 -9.38 22.67
CA VAL A 126 -1.36 -8.18 23.51
C VAL A 126 0.01 -8.28 24.20
N TYR A 127 0.77 -7.19 24.18
CA TYR A 127 2.08 -7.09 24.79
C TYR A 127 2.17 -5.87 25.69
N GLN A 128 3.13 -5.92 26.62
CA GLN A 128 3.60 -4.80 27.42
C GLN A 128 5.09 -4.56 27.17
N ILE A 129 5.56 -3.37 27.51
CA ILE A 129 6.99 -3.05 27.48
C ILE A 129 7.76 -4.03 28.38
N GLY A 130 8.82 -4.63 27.83
CA GLY A 130 9.60 -5.68 28.48
C GLY A 130 9.13 -7.11 28.16
N ASP A 131 8.00 -7.29 27.49
CA ASP A 131 7.60 -8.60 26.99
C ASP A 131 8.48 -9.06 25.84
N LYS A 132 8.57 -10.38 25.69
CA LYS A 132 9.24 -11.02 24.55
C LYS A 132 8.28 -11.10 23.36
N LEU A 133 8.56 -10.35 22.31
CA LEU A 133 7.89 -10.43 21.02
C LEU A 133 8.61 -11.45 20.13
N GLN A 134 7.83 -12.39 19.59
CA GLN A 134 8.25 -13.29 18.54
C GLN A 134 7.30 -13.14 17.35
N PHE A 135 7.88 -12.74 16.22
CA PHE A 135 7.20 -12.63 14.94
C PHE A 135 7.78 -13.68 13.98
N ASN A 136 6.90 -14.52 13.46
CA ASN A 136 7.24 -15.59 12.53
C ASN A 136 6.40 -15.48 11.25
N LEU A 137 6.97 -15.94 10.15
CA LEU A 137 6.26 -16.18 8.90
C LEU A 137 6.31 -17.67 8.58
N HIS A 138 5.15 -18.27 8.34
CA HIS A 138 5.02 -19.62 7.84
C HIS A 138 4.67 -19.57 6.35
N THR A 139 5.46 -20.22 5.51
CA THR A 139 5.19 -20.35 4.07
C THR A 139 4.81 -21.78 3.75
N GLU A 140 3.70 -21.99 3.03
CA GLU A 140 3.29 -23.31 2.53
C GLU A 140 3.97 -23.65 1.20
N ASN A 141 3.77 -24.89 0.71
CA ASN A 141 4.41 -25.39 -0.50
C ASN A 141 3.97 -24.61 -1.75
N GLY A 142 4.83 -23.69 -2.20
CA GLY A 142 4.62 -22.90 -3.41
C GLY A 142 5.04 -23.59 -4.71
N GLY A 143 5.78 -24.71 -4.60
CA GLY A 143 6.44 -25.36 -5.73
C GLY A 143 7.90 -24.91 -5.89
N SER A 144 8.55 -25.34 -6.97
CA SER A 144 10.00 -25.17 -7.19
C SER A 144 10.37 -23.89 -7.95
N ALA A 145 9.53 -22.86 -7.93
CA ALA A 145 9.88 -21.55 -8.48
C ALA A 145 10.68 -20.74 -7.44
N ALA A 146 11.33 -19.67 -7.89
CA ALA A 146 12.02 -18.73 -7.02
C ALA A 146 11.05 -17.62 -6.57
N TYR A 147 11.07 -17.31 -5.28
CA TYR A 147 10.20 -16.31 -4.65
C TYR A 147 11.02 -15.28 -3.87
N ASP A 148 10.50 -14.07 -3.77
CA ASP A 148 11.01 -13.11 -2.78
C ASP A 148 10.03 -13.02 -1.62
N LEU A 149 10.57 -13.18 -0.41
CA LEU A 149 9.85 -13.12 0.85
C LEU A 149 10.14 -11.79 1.52
N TYR A 150 9.09 -11.05 1.88
CA TYR A 150 9.17 -9.80 2.62
C TYR A 150 8.49 -9.97 3.98
N ALA A 151 9.09 -9.39 5.01
CA ALA A 151 8.56 -9.37 6.35
C ALA A 151 8.53 -7.94 6.86
N ALA A 152 7.40 -7.47 7.37
CA ALA A 152 7.22 -6.09 7.80
C ALA A 152 6.56 -6.00 9.18
N LEU A 153 6.89 -4.94 9.91
CA LEU A 153 6.13 -4.47 11.07
C LEU A 153 5.56 -3.08 10.73
N ILE A 154 4.24 -2.95 10.82
CA ILE A 154 3.48 -1.71 10.68
C ILE A 154 3.20 -1.17 12.08
N PHE A 155 3.53 0.10 12.29
CA PHE A 155 3.41 0.81 13.55
C PHE A 155 2.04 1.52 13.64
N PRO A 156 1.61 1.94 14.84
CA PRO A 156 0.32 2.62 15.03
C PRO A 156 0.15 3.91 14.24
N ASP A 157 1.25 4.53 13.80
CA ASP A 157 1.26 5.75 12.98
C ASP A 157 1.21 5.47 11.47
N GLY A 158 1.08 4.20 11.06
CA GLY A 158 1.04 3.75 9.68
C GLY A 158 2.42 3.58 9.03
N ASN A 159 3.52 3.98 9.69
CA ASN A 159 4.85 3.71 9.18
C ASN A 159 5.17 2.22 9.25
N PHE A 160 5.88 1.71 8.25
CA PHE A 160 6.35 0.33 8.26
C PHE A 160 7.87 0.22 8.18
N TYR A 161 8.37 -0.89 8.72
CA TYR A 161 9.76 -1.31 8.61
C TYR A 161 9.79 -2.73 8.11
N THR A 162 10.65 -3.02 7.14
CA THR A 162 10.90 -4.39 6.68
C THR A 162 12.15 -4.98 7.29
N PHE A 163 12.20 -6.30 7.35
CA PHE A 163 13.32 -7.05 7.93
C PHE A 163 14.09 -7.80 6.85
N GLY A 164 15.41 -7.85 6.98
CA GLY A 164 16.34 -8.68 6.21
C GLY A 164 16.97 -9.77 7.07
N TYR A 165 17.33 -10.91 6.49
CA TYR A 165 18.11 -11.97 7.17
C TYR A 165 19.62 -11.69 7.09
N PRO A 166 20.43 -11.91 8.17
CA PRO A 166 20.12 -12.59 9.43
C PRO A 166 19.47 -11.76 10.55
N LEU A 167 19.39 -10.43 10.42
CA LEU A 167 18.46 -9.51 11.12
C LEU A 167 18.95 -8.10 10.78
N SER A 168 18.37 -7.49 9.77
CA SER A 168 18.53 -6.07 9.45
C SER A 168 17.15 -5.43 9.39
N MET A 169 17.05 -4.17 9.78
CA MET A 169 15.83 -3.39 9.65
C MET A 169 16.04 -2.34 8.55
N SER A 170 15.03 -2.15 7.70
CA SER A 170 15.07 -1.13 6.66
C SER A 170 14.90 0.28 7.25
N PHE A 171 15.09 1.29 6.40
CA PHE A 171 14.61 2.63 6.71
C PHE A 171 13.07 2.66 6.70
N PRO A 172 12.44 3.61 7.42
CA PRO A 172 10.99 3.73 7.42
C PRO A 172 10.43 3.79 5.99
N ASN A 173 9.33 3.06 5.76
CA ASN A 173 8.60 2.99 4.49
C ASN A 173 9.42 2.51 3.29
N THR A 174 10.53 1.81 3.55
CA THR A 174 11.36 1.17 2.52
C THR A 174 11.10 -0.32 2.54
N ILE A 175 10.79 -0.89 1.37
CA ILE A 175 10.62 -2.33 1.22
C ILE A 175 11.96 -2.97 0.84
N THR A 176 12.44 -3.84 1.71
CA THR A 176 13.59 -4.72 1.44
C THR A 176 13.18 -6.17 1.66
N PRO A 177 13.59 -7.11 0.80
CA PRO A 177 13.28 -8.51 0.99
C PRO A 177 13.93 -9.05 2.27
N TYR A 178 13.20 -9.91 2.97
CA TYR A 178 13.72 -10.73 4.05
C TYR A 178 14.70 -11.75 3.49
N GLN A 179 14.27 -12.45 2.44
CA GLN A 179 15.09 -13.37 1.65
C GLN A 179 14.63 -13.29 0.19
N SER A 180 15.59 -13.30 -0.73
CA SER A 180 15.33 -13.36 -2.17
C SER A 180 15.65 -14.74 -2.74
N GLN A 181 15.05 -15.06 -3.88
CA GLN A 181 15.28 -16.32 -4.60
C GLN A 181 15.02 -17.57 -3.71
N LEU A 182 14.02 -17.48 -2.84
CA LEU A 182 13.60 -18.52 -1.93
C LEU A 182 12.96 -19.68 -2.71
N ASP A 183 13.39 -20.91 -2.41
CA ASP A 183 12.75 -22.14 -2.89
C ASP A 183 11.69 -22.58 -1.88
N LEU A 184 10.43 -22.61 -2.31
CA LEU A 184 9.28 -23.03 -1.50
C LEU A 184 8.77 -24.43 -1.86
N SER A 185 9.65 -25.31 -2.33
CA SER A 185 9.34 -26.72 -2.60
C SER A 185 8.87 -27.51 -1.37
N THR A 186 9.18 -27.01 -0.16
CA THR A 186 8.68 -27.53 1.11
C THR A 186 8.19 -26.38 2.00
N PRO A 187 7.22 -26.62 2.92
CA PRO A 187 6.86 -25.62 3.92
C PRO A 187 8.05 -25.19 4.78
N GLN A 188 8.11 -23.91 5.14
CA GLN A 188 9.20 -23.31 5.91
C GLN A 188 8.66 -22.36 6.97
N ASP A 189 9.35 -22.33 8.11
CA ASP A 189 9.12 -21.36 9.18
C ASP A 189 10.30 -20.40 9.22
N HIS A 190 10.00 -19.10 9.22
CA HIS A 190 10.98 -18.03 9.28
C HIS A 190 10.76 -17.22 10.57
N LEU A 191 11.71 -17.32 11.50
CA LEU A 191 11.74 -16.44 12.66
C LEU A 191 12.27 -15.07 12.23
N ILE A 192 11.38 -14.10 12.10
CA ILE A 192 11.70 -12.76 11.60
C ILE A 192 12.28 -11.90 12.71
N LEU A 193 11.64 -11.92 13.88
CA LEU A 193 12.05 -11.12 15.02
C LEU A 193 11.84 -11.91 16.30
N ASP A 194 12.88 -11.96 17.13
CA ASP A 194 12.84 -12.42 18.51
C ASP A 194 13.52 -11.34 19.37
N ALA A 195 12.70 -10.51 20.02
CA ALA A 195 13.19 -9.35 20.75
C ALA A 195 12.37 -9.06 21.99
N VAL A 196 13.03 -8.48 23.00
CA VAL A 196 12.36 -7.90 24.17
C VAL A 196 11.94 -6.48 23.80
N LEU A 197 10.66 -6.15 23.98
CA LEU A 197 10.11 -4.85 23.62
C LEU A 197 10.79 -3.73 24.45
N PRO A 198 11.51 -2.80 23.81
CA PRO A 198 12.22 -1.74 24.51
C PRO A 198 11.25 -0.67 25.01
N LYS A 199 11.70 0.10 26.01
CA LYS A 199 11.00 1.33 26.42
C LYS A 199 10.98 2.34 25.27
N GLY A 200 9.90 3.12 25.17
CA GLY A 200 9.77 4.21 24.21
C GLY A 200 9.01 3.87 22.93
N LEU A 201 8.52 2.62 22.80
CA LEU A 201 7.53 2.28 21.78
C LEU A 201 6.18 2.93 22.13
N ALA A 202 5.47 3.40 21.10
CA ALA A 202 4.12 3.93 21.25
C ALA A 202 3.14 2.81 21.61
N THR A 203 2.15 3.10 22.44
CA THR A 203 1.03 2.18 22.63
C THR A 203 0.10 2.23 21.43
N GLY A 204 -0.61 1.13 21.15
CA GLY A 204 -1.55 1.07 20.03
C GLY A 204 -1.53 -0.27 19.29
N THR A 205 -2.15 -0.27 18.12
CA THR A 205 -2.24 -1.44 17.24
C THR A 205 -1.05 -1.48 16.29
N TYR A 206 -0.35 -2.61 16.31
CA TYR A 206 0.72 -2.95 15.40
C TYR A 206 0.28 -4.12 14.53
N GLN A 207 0.93 -4.30 13.39
CA GLN A 207 0.70 -5.45 12.52
C GLN A 207 2.03 -6.04 12.05
N GLY A 208 2.19 -7.36 12.14
CA GLY A 208 3.29 -8.05 11.46
C GLY A 208 2.78 -8.71 10.19
N CYS A 209 3.41 -8.40 9.06
CA CYS A 209 2.94 -8.79 7.74
C CYS A 209 4.00 -9.58 6.98
N GLY A 210 3.56 -10.56 6.21
CA GLY A 210 4.36 -11.30 5.26
C GLY A 210 3.82 -11.13 3.84
N ILE A 211 4.71 -10.91 2.88
CA ILE A 211 4.39 -10.85 1.45
C ILE A 211 5.27 -11.85 0.70
N LEU A 212 4.67 -12.57 -0.24
CA LEU A 212 5.37 -13.38 -1.23
C LEU A 212 5.13 -12.82 -2.63
N THR A 213 6.22 -12.62 -3.37
CA THR A 213 6.19 -12.24 -4.79
C THR A 213 6.95 -13.26 -5.62
N PRO A 214 6.79 -13.29 -6.96
CA PRO A 214 7.80 -13.89 -7.81
C PRO A 214 9.16 -13.25 -7.53
N ALA A 215 10.24 -14.00 -7.72
CA ALA A 215 11.58 -13.45 -7.59
C ALA A 215 11.79 -12.24 -8.53
N ASP A 216 12.47 -11.21 -8.02
CA ASP A 216 12.82 -9.97 -8.72
C ASP A 216 11.60 -9.12 -9.17
N ALA A 217 10.39 -9.44 -8.72
CA ALA A 217 9.20 -8.62 -8.95
C ALA A 217 9.25 -7.31 -8.15
N ASP A 218 8.58 -6.27 -8.67
CA ASP A 218 8.43 -5.01 -7.94
C ASP A 218 7.52 -5.22 -6.71
N PRO A 219 8.04 -5.08 -5.47
CA PRO A 219 7.22 -5.29 -4.29
C PRO A 219 6.17 -4.19 -4.07
N TRP A 220 6.27 -3.06 -4.77
CA TRP A 220 5.25 -2.01 -4.73
C TRP A 220 4.05 -2.31 -5.64
N ASP A 221 4.18 -3.26 -6.58
CA ASP A 221 3.06 -3.73 -7.38
C ASP A 221 2.25 -4.78 -6.61
N MET A 222 1.30 -4.30 -5.81
CA MET A 222 0.41 -5.14 -5.00
C MET A 222 -0.39 -6.14 -5.83
N ALA A 223 -0.69 -5.84 -7.10
CA ALA A 223 -1.39 -6.75 -7.99
C ALA A 223 -0.53 -7.96 -8.39
N GLY A 224 0.80 -7.83 -8.29
CA GLY A 224 1.77 -8.89 -8.53
C GLY A 224 2.06 -9.79 -7.33
N TRP A 225 1.47 -9.50 -6.15
CA TRP A 225 1.67 -10.32 -4.96
C TRP A 225 0.98 -11.67 -5.09
N LEU A 226 1.70 -12.74 -4.75
CA LEU A 226 1.17 -14.11 -4.81
C LEU A 226 0.43 -14.48 -3.52
N SER A 227 0.91 -13.99 -2.39
CA SER A 227 0.30 -14.20 -1.08
C SER A 227 0.67 -13.08 -0.12
N PHE A 228 -0.26 -12.73 0.75
CA PHE A 228 -0.09 -11.70 1.76
C PHE A 228 -0.92 -12.05 3.00
N HIS A 229 -0.35 -11.83 4.17
CA HIS A 229 -1.06 -11.99 5.43
C HIS A 229 -0.47 -11.04 6.49
N CYS A 230 -1.34 -10.37 7.24
CA CYS A 230 -0.98 -9.58 8.41
C CYS A 230 -1.62 -10.17 9.66
N GLN A 231 -0.88 -10.15 10.76
CA GLN A 231 -1.37 -10.47 12.10
C GLN A 231 -1.26 -9.23 12.97
N GLU A 232 -2.40 -8.77 13.47
CA GLU A 232 -2.46 -7.64 14.40
C GLU A 232 -2.07 -8.07 15.83
N PHE A 233 -1.46 -7.14 16.56
CA PHE A 233 -1.29 -7.21 18.00
C PHE A 233 -1.39 -5.81 18.62
N ASN A 234 -1.67 -5.75 19.92
CA ASN A 234 -1.78 -4.49 20.65
C ASN A 234 -0.62 -4.34 21.66
N LEU A 235 -0.05 -3.14 21.76
CA LEU A 235 0.94 -2.79 22.78
C LEU A 235 0.31 -1.84 23.81
N GLN A 236 0.39 -2.21 25.08
CA GLN A 236 -0.19 -1.50 26.23
C GLN A 236 0.88 -0.98 27.20
#